data_AF-A0A1B2HMC0-F1
#
_entry.id   AF-A0A1B2HMC0-F1
#
_cell.length_a   1.000
_cell.length_b   1.000
_cell.length_c   1.000
_cell.angle_alpha   90.00
_cell.angle_beta   90.00
_cell.angle_gamma   90.00
#
_symmetry.space_group_name_H-M   'P 1'
#
loop_
_entity.id
_entity.type
_entity.pdbx_description
1 polymer ?
#
loop_
_entity_poly.entity_id
_entity_poly.type
_entity_poly.pdbx_seq_one_letter_code
_entity_poly.pdbx_strand_id
1 'polypeptide(L)'
;MAARLAAARPRSVTISRLHAAALAEYLIARGDLDEAHALLTTGVGDRLEAAYSCVLVARTIELDLDRGRTEAAKAALARLTEVAPARVSPWSRTTVRRVTGLVLRDADVLRDAVSEAELGGLEFEKARAQLALGEVATDEVPALVQAYTTFQRLGAHGLRRRAGTRLRTLGAKVPRARSKAPGLLTEAEENVARLVQQGMRNRDIAAALHYSPRTIEVYLSRIYAKLHVSSRLELARVLDARQQR
;
A
#
# COMPACT_ATOMS: atom_id res chain seq x y z
N MET A 1 5.38 -35.35 10.48
CA MET A 1 5.60 -34.42 11.60
C MET A 1 5.27 -32.98 11.17
N ALA A 2 4.01 -32.72 10.75
CA ALA A 2 3.63 -31.45 10.12
C ALA A 2 2.14 -31.07 10.35
N ALA A 3 1.52 -31.56 11.44
CA ALA A 3 0.07 -31.41 11.66
C ALA A 3 -0.31 -30.93 13.06
N ARG A 4 0.53 -30.13 13.73
CA ARG A 4 0.28 -29.74 15.13
C ARG A 4 0.55 -28.28 15.50
N LEU A 5 0.46 -27.35 14.55
CA LEU A 5 0.49 -25.90 14.83
C LEU A 5 -0.78 -25.14 14.42
N ALA A 6 -1.86 -25.84 14.06
CA ALA A 6 -3.12 -25.23 13.63
C ALA A 6 -4.17 -25.01 14.74
N ALA A 7 -3.85 -25.22 16.02
CA ALA A 7 -4.84 -25.12 17.09
C ALA A 7 -4.30 -24.56 18.41
N ALA A 8 -3.61 -23.43 18.35
CA ALA A 8 -3.40 -22.59 19.52
C ALA A 8 -3.92 -21.19 19.20
N ARG A 9 -5.22 -20.95 19.41
CA ARG A 9 -5.71 -19.58 19.59
C ARG A 9 -4.98 -19.01 20.80
N PRO A 10 -4.20 -17.92 20.68
CA PRO A 10 -3.57 -17.32 21.83
C PRO A 10 -4.68 -16.87 22.80
N ARG A 11 -4.69 -17.46 24.00
CA ARG A 11 -5.44 -16.97 25.16
C ARG A 11 -5.03 -15.51 25.38
N SER A 12 -6.01 -14.65 25.63
CA SER A 12 -5.93 -13.18 25.74
C SER A 12 -4.56 -12.66 26.22
N VAL A 13 -3.66 -12.43 25.26
CA VAL A 13 -2.52 -11.56 25.49
C VAL A 13 -3.13 -10.17 25.44
N THR A 14 -2.91 -9.34 26.45
CA THR A 14 -3.15 -7.90 26.34
C THR A 14 -2.23 -7.42 25.22
N ILE A 15 -2.72 -7.45 23.98
CA ILE A 15 -1.98 -7.06 22.80
C ILE A 15 -1.65 -5.59 23.01
N SER A 16 -0.36 -5.28 23.18
CA SER A 16 0.10 -3.89 23.22
C SER A 16 -0.46 -3.16 22.00
N ARG A 17 -0.92 -1.91 22.14
CA ARG A 17 -1.47 -1.10 21.04
C ARG A 17 -0.54 -1.08 19.82
N LEU A 18 0.77 -1.16 20.04
CA LEU A 18 1.78 -1.26 18.98
C LEU A 18 1.71 -2.58 18.21
N HIS A 19 1.46 -3.69 18.90
CA HIS A 19 1.27 -5.01 18.30
C HIS A 19 -0.06 -5.08 17.53
N ALA A 20 -1.13 -4.46 18.05
CA ALA A 20 -2.40 -4.36 17.33
C ALA A 20 -2.24 -3.57 16.01
N ALA A 21 -1.50 -2.46 16.04
CA ALA A 21 -1.17 -1.69 14.84
C ALA A 21 -0.40 -2.52 13.81
N ALA A 22 0.68 -3.19 14.24
CA ALA A 22 1.53 -3.99 13.36
C ALA A 22 0.77 -5.18 12.73
N LEU A 23 -0.04 -5.89 13.52
CA LEU A 23 -0.83 -7.02 13.04
C LEU A 23 -1.98 -6.57 12.12
N ALA A 24 -2.58 -5.41 12.37
CA ALA A 24 -3.58 -4.85 11.45
C ALA A 24 -2.98 -4.53 10.08
N GLU A 25 -1.76 -3.94 10.03
CA GLU A 25 -1.08 -3.68 8.76
C GLU A 25 -0.78 -4.97 7.98
N TYR A 26 -0.42 -6.05 8.68
CA TYR A 26 -0.26 -7.37 8.07
C TYR A 26 -1.56 -7.92 7.47
N LEU A 27 -2.67 -7.84 8.22
CA LEU A 27 -3.99 -8.30 7.76
C LEU A 27 -4.48 -7.49 6.55
N ILE A 28 -4.28 -6.18 6.57
CA ILE A 28 -4.54 -5.27 5.44
C ILE A 28 -3.73 -5.70 4.21
N ALA A 29 -2.43 -5.98 4.37
CA ALA A 29 -1.58 -6.38 3.27
C ALA A 29 -2.03 -7.70 2.62
N ARG A 30 -2.71 -8.57 3.38
CA ARG A 30 -3.31 -9.82 2.91
C ARG A 30 -4.72 -9.69 2.34
N GLY A 31 -5.37 -8.54 2.55
CA GLY A 31 -6.77 -8.32 2.16
C GLY A 31 -7.79 -8.77 3.20
N ASP A 32 -7.35 -9.17 4.39
CA ASP A 32 -8.19 -9.61 5.51
C ASP A 32 -8.75 -8.37 6.27
N LEU A 33 -9.50 -7.53 5.56
CA LEU A 33 -9.86 -6.19 6.03
C LEU A 33 -10.76 -6.19 7.27
N ASP A 34 -11.70 -7.14 7.38
CA ASP A 34 -12.68 -7.19 8.48
C ASP A 34 -12.03 -7.58 9.80
N GLU A 35 -11.08 -8.51 9.75
CA GLU A 35 -10.28 -8.91 10.90
C GLU A 35 -9.35 -7.77 11.34
N ALA A 36 -8.74 -7.06 10.37
CA ALA A 36 -7.95 -5.87 10.66
C ALA A 36 -8.79 -4.78 11.37
N HIS A 37 -10.02 -4.55 10.90
CA HIS A 37 -10.92 -3.58 11.50
C HIS A 37 -11.28 -3.94 12.95
N ALA A 38 -11.71 -5.18 13.20
CA ALA A 38 -12.06 -5.65 14.54
C ALA A 38 -10.89 -5.55 15.53
N LEU A 39 -9.67 -5.90 15.08
CA LEU A 39 -8.46 -5.81 15.87
C LEU A 39 -8.12 -4.35 16.26
N LEU A 40 -8.22 -3.42 15.31
CA LEU A 40 -7.98 -2.00 15.54
C LEU A 40 -9.00 -1.42 16.53
N THR A 41 -10.30 -1.68 16.31
CA THR A 41 -11.36 -1.18 17.20
C THR A 41 -11.18 -1.66 18.64
N THR A 42 -10.80 -2.93 18.83
CA THR A 42 -10.54 -3.49 20.16
C THR A 42 -9.33 -2.85 20.83
N GLY A 43 -8.28 -2.51 20.06
CA GLY A 43 -7.05 -1.88 20.57
C GLY A 43 -7.18 -0.40 20.95
N VAL A 44 -8.17 0.32 20.40
CA VAL A 44 -8.40 1.75 20.67
C VAL A 44 -8.78 2.02 22.13
N GLY A 45 -9.43 1.06 22.82
CA GLY A 45 -9.88 1.21 24.21
C GLY A 45 -10.84 2.41 24.43
N ASP A 46 -11.22 2.65 25.68
CA ASP A 46 -12.23 3.67 26.01
C ASP A 46 -11.67 5.10 26.06
N ARG A 47 -10.36 5.27 26.34
CA ARG A 47 -9.71 6.57 26.45
C ARG A 47 -8.51 6.69 25.51
N LEU A 48 -8.48 7.79 24.73
CA LEU A 48 -7.42 8.16 23.79
C LEU A 48 -6.20 8.77 24.51
N GLU A 49 -5.69 8.09 25.53
CA GLU A 49 -4.64 8.63 26.41
C GLU A 49 -3.21 8.50 25.85
N ALA A 50 -3.00 7.64 24.86
CA ALA A 50 -1.68 7.39 24.28
C ALA A 50 -1.58 7.89 22.83
N ALA A 51 -0.40 8.38 22.44
CA ALA A 51 -0.08 8.83 21.08
C ALA A 51 -0.40 7.79 19.98
N TYR A 52 -0.36 6.49 20.29
CA TYR A 52 -0.70 5.44 19.32
C TYR A 52 -2.21 5.25 19.11
N SER A 53 -3.05 5.75 20.02
CA SER A 53 -4.50 5.61 19.93
C SER A 53 -5.05 6.39 18.74
N CYS A 54 -4.47 7.56 18.42
CA CYS A 54 -4.89 8.33 17.26
C CYS A 54 -4.53 7.66 15.93
N VAL A 55 -3.39 6.95 15.86
CA VAL A 55 -2.98 6.17 14.69
C VAL A 55 -3.93 5.00 14.45
N LEU A 56 -4.31 4.28 15.51
CA LEU A 56 -5.27 3.17 15.43
C LEU A 56 -6.67 3.64 14.97
N VAL A 57 -7.17 4.75 15.53
CA VAL A 57 -8.45 5.32 15.10
C VAL A 57 -8.39 5.82 13.67
N ALA A 58 -7.30 6.49 13.27
CA ALA A 58 -7.11 6.94 11.90
C ALA A 58 -7.13 5.76 10.89
N ARG A 59 -6.54 4.62 11.24
CA ARG A 59 -6.60 3.43 10.38
C ARG A 59 -8.00 2.84 10.29
N THR A 60 -8.76 2.89 11.39
CA THR A 60 -10.18 2.49 11.42
C THR A 60 -11.01 3.39 10.49
N ILE A 61 -10.80 4.72 10.55
CA ILE A 61 -11.47 5.69 9.67
C ILE A 61 -11.23 5.37 8.19
N GLU A 62 -9.98 5.11 7.81
CA GLU A 62 -9.63 4.77 6.42
C GLU A 62 -10.32 3.49 5.95
N LEU A 63 -10.37 2.49 6.82
CA LEU A 63 -11.04 1.22 6.56
C LEU A 63 -12.57 1.37 6.44
N ASP A 64 -13.18 2.28 7.20
CA ASP A 64 -14.60 2.60 7.08
C ASP A 64 -14.88 3.36 5.79
N LEU A 65 -14.03 4.31 5.42
CA LEU A 65 -14.14 5.05 4.15
C LEU A 65 -14.00 4.11 2.94
N ASP A 66 -13.02 3.19 2.95
CA ASP A 66 -12.84 2.20 1.88
C ASP A 66 -14.05 1.25 1.75
N ARG A 67 -14.84 1.07 2.82
CA ARG A 67 -16.10 0.31 2.84
C ARG A 67 -17.37 1.14 2.57
N GLY A 68 -17.24 2.45 2.35
CA GLY A 68 -18.38 3.35 2.18
C GLY A 68 -19.15 3.67 3.46
N ARG A 69 -18.61 3.38 4.65
CA ARG A 69 -19.24 3.66 5.96
C ARG A 69 -18.93 5.08 6.44
N THR A 70 -19.37 6.08 5.68
CA THR A 70 -19.03 7.49 5.93
C THR A 70 -19.45 8.00 7.30
N GLU A 71 -20.62 7.60 7.81
CA GLU A 71 -21.09 8.05 9.13
C GLU A 71 -20.26 7.47 10.30
N ALA A 72 -19.82 6.22 10.18
CA ALA A 72 -18.90 5.61 11.15
C ALA A 72 -17.55 6.35 11.17
N ALA A 73 -17.03 6.68 9.98
CA ALA A 73 -15.80 7.45 9.82
C ALA A 73 -15.91 8.86 10.45
N LYS A 74 -17.05 9.55 10.28
CA LYS A 74 -17.31 10.86 10.92
C LYS A 74 -17.38 10.75 12.44
N ALA A 75 -18.07 9.74 12.97
CA ALA A 75 -18.15 9.52 14.42
C ALA A 75 -16.78 9.21 15.04
N ALA A 76 -15.96 8.41 14.36
CA ALA A 76 -14.58 8.14 14.79
C ALA A 76 -13.69 9.40 14.71
N LEU A 77 -13.89 10.26 13.71
CA LEU A 77 -13.18 11.54 13.61
C LEU A 77 -13.54 12.50 14.75
N ALA A 78 -14.82 12.59 15.14
CA ALA A 78 -15.25 13.42 16.27
C ALA A 78 -14.53 13.02 17.57
N ARG A 79 -14.33 11.71 17.78
CA ARG A 79 -13.54 11.20 18.92
C ARG A 79 -12.06 11.60 18.83
N LEU A 80 -11.47 11.68 17.64
CA LEU A 80 -10.08 12.13 17.45
C LEU A 80 -9.89 13.62 17.80
N THR A 81 -10.87 14.47 17.48
CA THR A 81 -10.80 15.91 17.74
C THR A 81 -10.84 16.29 19.21
N GLU A 82 -11.27 15.38 20.09
CA GLU A 82 -11.24 15.55 21.55
C GLU A 82 -9.81 15.40 22.14
N VAL A 83 -8.84 14.92 21.36
CA VAL A 83 -7.45 14.74 21.81
C VAL A 83 -6.65 16.04 21.68
N ALA A 84 -6.08 16.51 22.79
CA ALA A 84 -5.35 17.78 22.85
C ALA A 84 -4.13 17.85 21.86
N PRO A 85 -4.05 18.86 20.97
CA PRO A 85 -2.97 19.04 20.00
C PRO A 85 -1.56 19.18 20.61
N ALA A 86 -1.47 19.62 21.87
CA ALA A 86 -0.21 19.86 22.58
C ALA A 86 0.54 18.56 22.99
N ARG A 87 -0.05 17.38 22.80
CA ARG A 87 0.54 16.09 23.22
C ARG A 87 0.90 15.12 22.07
N VAL A 88 0.80 15.57 20.82
CA VAL A 88 0.90 14.69 19.64
C VAL A 88 2.15 14.99 18.79
N SER A 89 2.87 13.94 18.41
CA SER A 89 4.06 14.01 17.56
C SER A 89 3.73 14.53 16.15
N PRO A 90 4.72 15.01 15.36
CA PRO A 90 4.50 15.38 13.96
C PRO A 90 3.81 14.29 13.12
N TRP A 91 4.13 13.02 13.39
CA TRP A 91 3.48 11.86 12.76
C TRP A 91 1.98 11.76 13.09
N SER A 92 1.64 11.95 14.37
CA SER A 92 0.25 11.93 14.83
C SER A 92 -0.55 13.10 14.23
N ARG A 93 0.01 14.31 14.21
CA ARG A 93 -0.62 15.48 13.60
C ARG A 93 -0.86 15.30 12.10
N THR A 94 0.15 14.82 11.39
CA THR A 94 0.04 14.48 9.95
C THR A 94 -1.09 13.49 9.71
N THR A 95 -1.13 12.42 10.50
CA THR A 95 -2.14 11.36 10.40
C THR A 95 -3.54 11.89 10.65
N VAL A 96 -3.74 12.67 11.72
CA VAL A 96 -5.03 13.27 12.06
C VAL A 96 -5.50 14.21 10.96
N ARG A 97 -4.66 15.16 10.52
CA ARG A 97 -5.03 16.08 9.41
C ARG A 97 -5.42 15.32 8.15
N ARG A 98 -4.66 14.28 7.78
CA ARG A 98 -4.95 13.48 6.60
C ARG A 98 -6.31 12.78 6.67
N VAL A 99 -6.65 12.15 7.80
CA VAL A 99 -7.97 11.51 7.94
C VAL A 99 -9.10 12.53 8.06
N THR A 100 -8.85 13.68 8.70
CA THR A 100 -9.80 14.80 8.71
C THR A 100 -10.15 15.25 7.30
N GLY A 101 -9.13 15.53 6.48
CA GLY A 101 -9.32 15.97 5.10
C GLY A 101 -9.99 14.91 4.21
N LEU A 102 -9.73 13.63 4.43
CA LEU A 102 -10.44 12.54 3.74
C LEU A 102 -11.93 12.48 4.09
N VAL A 103 -12.27 12.53 5.38
CA VAL A 103 -13.65 12.45 5.87
C VAL A 103 -14.45 13.69 5.47
N LEU A 104 -13.86 14.88 5.60
CA LEU A 104 -14.51 16.15 5.26
C LEU A 104 -14.42 16.48 3.77
N ARG A 105 -13.67 15.69 2.99
CA ARG A 105 -13.39 15.95 1.57
C ARG A 105 -12.79 17.34 1.35
N ASP A 106 -11.90 17.75 2.26
CA ASP A 106 -11.28 19.08 2.30
C ASP A 106 -9.83 19.01 1.79
N ALA A 107 -9.59 19.64 0.64
CA ALA A 107 -8.28 19.67 0.00
C ALA A 107 -7.28 20.57 0.73
N ASP A 108 -7.73 21.64 1.39
CA ASP A 108 -6.86 22.57 2.11
C ASP A 108 -6.26 21.88 3.34
N VAL A 109 -7.08 21.15 4.08
CA VAL A 109 -6.62 20.31 5.21
C VAL A 109 -5.64 19.23 4.76
N LEU A 110 -5.82 18.67 3.56
CA LEU A 110 -4.90 17.68 2.99
C LEU A 110 -3.57 18.31 2.55
N ARG A 111 -3.58 19.53 2.00
CA ARG A 111 -2.35 20.28 1.71
C ARG A 111 -1.57 20.60 2.97
N ASP A 112 -2.25 20.98 4.05
CA ASP A 112 -1.62 21.13 5.37
C ASP A 112 -0.98 19.83 5.86
N ALA A 113 -1.65 18.68 5.66
CA ALA A 113 -1.09 17.37 6.02
C ALA A 113 0.18 17.04 5.23
N VAL A 114 0.25 17.40 3.94
CA VAL A 114 1.45 17.25 3.11
C VAL A 114 2.60 18.11 3.67
N SER A 115 2.32 19.38 3.97
CA SER A 115 3.30 20.32 4.52
C SER A 115 3.84 19.89 5.88
N GLU A 116 2.97 19.44 6.79
CA GLU A 116 3.36 18.92 8.12
C GLU A 116 4.26 17.69 7.98
N ALA A 117 3.93 16.76 7.09
CA ALA A 117 4.72 15.56 6.83
C ALA A 117 6.11 15.90 6.28
N GLU A 118 6.17 16.89 5.39
CA GLU A 118 7.42 17.39 4.81
C GLU A 118 8.33 18.02 5.87
N LEU A 119 7.79 18.91 6.70
CA LEU A 119 8.53 19.52 7.82
C LEU A 119 9.03 18.46 8.82
N GLY A 120 8.26 17.39 9.02
CA GLY A 120 8.62 16.28 9.89
C GLY A 120 9.58 15.25 9.26
N GLY A 121 9.97 15.38 8.00
CA GLY A 121 10.78 14.37 7.30
C GLY A 121 10.09 13.01 7.11
N LEU A 122 8.76 12.98 7.15
CA LEU A 122 7.95 11.76 7.15
C LEU A 122 7.60 11.35 5.71
N GLU A 123 8.58 10.87 4.95
CA GLU A 123 8.45 10.62 3.51
C GLU A 123 7.24 9.73 3.13
N PHE A 124 7.02 8.65 3.89
CA PHE A 124 5.90 7.75 3.65
C PHE A 124 4.55 8.41 3.93
N GLU A 125 4.45 9.19 5.00
CA GLU A 125 3.20 9.88 5.37
C GLU A 125 2.90 11.05 4.45
N LYS A 126 3.93 11.75 3.96
CA LYS A 126 3.80 12.75 2.90
C LYS A 126 3.16 12.12 1.66
N ALA A 127 3.66 10.96 1.22
CA ALA A 127 3.10 10.26 0.07
C ALA A 127 1.65 9.80 0.29
N ARG A 128 1.29 9.38 1.51
CA ARG A 128 -0.10 9.06 1.87
C ARG A 128 -1.01 10.28 1.85
N ALA A 129 -0.55 11.43 2.34
CA ALA A 129 -1.29 12.69 2.29
C ALA A 129 -1.48 13.18 0.85
N GLN A 130 -0.46 13.05 0.00
CA GLN A 130 -0.52 13.36 -1.42
C GLN A 130 -1.50 12.45 -2.19
N LEU A 131 -1.55 11.15 -1.85
CA LEU A 131 -2.54 10.24 -2.41
C LEU A 131 -3.96 10.67 -2.02
N ALA A 132 -4.19 10.94 -0.73
CA ALA A 132 -5.48 11.42 -0.23
C ALA A 132 -5.91 12.73 -0.91
N LEU A 133 -4.98 13.68 -1.08
CA LEU A 133 -5.21 14.95 -1.75
C LEU A 133 -5.74 14.75 -3.18
N GLY A 134 -5.11 13.88 -3.97
CA GLY A 134 -5.58 13.58 -5.32
C GLY A 134 -6.83 12.67 -5.42
N GLU A 135 -7.24 12.05 -4.32
CA GLU A 135 -8.53 11.35 -4.22
C GLU A 135 -9.68 12.33 -3.92
N VAL A 136 -9.37 13.44 -3.25
CA VAL A 136 -10.33 14.50 -2.95
C VAL A 136 -10.43 15.51 -4.09
N ALA A 137 -9.30 16.01 -4.58
CA ALA A 137 -9.19 17.06 -5.58
C ALA A 137 -8.71 16.52 -6.94
N THR A 138 -9.31 16.97 -8.04
CA THR A 138 -9.01 16.46 -9.39
C THR A 138 -7.86 17.19 -10.09
N ASP A 139 -7.56 18.41 -9.66
CA ASP A 139 -6.46 19.26 -10.11
C ASP A 139 -5.11 18.89 -9.47
N GLU A 140 -5.12 18.07 -8.43
CA GLU A 140 -3.94 17.62 -7.67
C GLU A 140 -3.21 16.43 -8.32
N VAL A 141 -3.19 16.39 -9.65
CA VAL A 141 -2.42 15.38 -10.43
C VAL A 141 -0.92 15.38 -10.07
N PRO A 142 -0.25 16.54 -9.86
CA PRO A 142 1.15 16.54 -9.44
C PRO A 142 1.40 15.82 -8.11
N ALA A 143 0.51 15.99 -7.12
CA ALA A 143 0.59 15.28 -5.84
C ALA A 143 0.47 13.77 -6.04
N LEU A 144 -0.46 13.30 -6.87
CA LEU A 144 -0.59 11.87 -7.19
C LEU A 144 0.64 11.28 -7.87
N VAL A 145 1.29 12.02 -8.76
CA VAL A 145 2.54 11.60 -9.41
C VAL A 145 3.67 11.46 -8.39
N GLN A 146 3.77 12.39 -7.44
CA GLN A 146 4.74 12.32 -6.35
C GLN A 146 4.46 11.11 -5.44
N ALA A 147 3.21 10.92 -5.01
CA ALA A 147 2.79 9.76 -4.23
C ALA A 147 3.15 8.44 -4.92
N TYR A 148 2.80 8.30 -6.21
CA TYR A 148 3.13 7.12 -7.01
C TYR A 148 4.63 6.84 -7.05
N THR A 149 5.45 7.87 -7.26
CA THR A 149 6.91 7.76 -7.35
C THR A 149 7.53 7.36 -6.02
N THR A 150 7.05 7.95 -4.91
CA THR A 150 7.50 7.61 -3.57
C THR A 150 7.12 6.18 -3.20
N PHE A 151 5.88 5.76 -3.44
CA PHE A 151 5.47 4.37 -3.19
C PHE A 151 6.24 3.36 -4.04
N GLN A 152 6.63 3.73 -5.27
CA GLN A 152 7.53 2.91 -6.07
C GLN A 152 8.91 2.78 -5.43
N ARG A 153 9.51 3.88 -4.97
CA ARG A 153 10.82 3.87 -4.30
C ARG A 153 10.80 3.04 -3.01
N LEU A 154 9.71 3.13 -2.25
CA LEU A 154 9.55 2.45 -0.95
C LEU A 154 9.01 1.02 -1.06
N GLY A 155 8.73 0.51 -2.27
CA GLY A 155 8.17 -0.84 -2.45
C GLY A 155 6.73 -1.01 -1.94
N ALA A 156 5.98 0.08 -1.75
CA ALA A 156 4.59 0.05 -1.27
C ALA A 156 3.61 -0.29 -2.41
N HIS A 157 3.66 -1.52 -2.92
CA HIS A 157 2.97 -1.96 -4.15
C HIS A 157 1.46 -1.69 -4.15
N GLY A 158 0.76 -1.94 -3.03
CA GLY A 158 -0.68 -1.70 -2.91
C GLY A 158 -1.05 -0.22 -3.08
N LEU A 159 -0.35 0.66 -2.37
CA LEU A 159 -0.55 2.11 -2.44
C LEU A 159 -0.10 2.69 -3.80
N ARG A 160 0.99 2.16 -4.38
CA ARG A 160 1.42 2.51 -5.74
C ARG A 160 0.34 2.18 -6.77
N ARG A 161 -0.27 0.98 -6.67
CA ARG A 161 -1.36 0.56 -7.55
C ARG A 161 -2.58 1.47 -7.40
N ARG A 162 -2.96 1.83 -6.16
CA ARG A 162 -4.05 2.77 -5.86
C ARG A 162 -3.81 4.15 -6.49
N ALA A 163 -2.63 4.75 -6.27
CA ALA A 163 -2.23 6.00 -6.90
C ALA A 163 -2.25 5.92 -8.44
N GLY A 164 -1.73 4.82 -9.01
CA GLY A 164 -1.74 4.59 -10.45
C GLY A 164 -3.15 4.45 -11.04
N THR A 165 -4.08 3.80 -10.34
CA THR A 165 -5.49 3.71 -10.75
C THR A 165 -6.16 5.08 -10.72
N ARG A 166 -5.89 5.88 -9.69
CA ARG A 166 -6.42 7.24 -9.60
C ARG A 166 -5.92 8.12 -10.74
N LEU A 167 -4.61 8.11 -11.03
CA LEU A 167 -4.03 8.80 -12.18
C LEU A 167 -4.70 8.42 -13.50
N ARG A 168 -4.92 7.12 -13.75
CA ARG A 168 -5.64 6.65 -14.96
C ARG A 168 -7.08 7.17 -15.03
N THR A 169 -7.78 7.17 -13.89
CA THR A 169 -9.18 7.64 -13.80
C THR A 169 -9.27 9.13 -14.15
N LEU A 170 -8.26 9.92 -13.79
CA LEU A 170 -8.15 11.34 -14.14
C LEU A 170 -7.61 11.57 -15.57
N GLY A 171 -7.40 10.52 -16.37
CA GLY A 171 -6.79 10.63 -17.71
C GLY A 171 -5.31 11.03 -17.70
N ALA A 172 -4.67 11.06 -16.53
CA ALA A 172 -3.29 11.46 -16.38
C ALA A 172 -2.32 10.33 -16.73
N LYS A 173 -1.15 10.69 -17.27
CA LYS A 173 -0.09 9.74 -17.59
C LYS A 173 0.53 9.17 -16.31
N VAL A 174 0.39 7.86 -16.12
CA VAL A 174 1.10 7.15 -15.03
C VAL A 174 2.60 7.13 -15.32
N PRO A 175 3.48 7.53 -14.38
CA PRO A 175 4.92 7.45 -14.58
C PRO A 175 5.34 6.02 -14.92
N ARG A 176 6.02 5.86 -16.06
CA ARG A 176 6.62 4.57 -16.41
C ARG A 176 7.70 4.27 -15.37
N ALA A 177 7.65 3.08 -14.78
CA ALA A 177 8.74 2.55 -14.01
C ALA A 177 9.98 2.51 -14.93
N ARG A 178 10.86 3.51 -14.87
CA ARG A 178 12.24 3.31 -15.29
C ARG A 178 12.79 2.32 -14.27
N SER A 179 13.12 1.12 -14.71
CA SER A 179 13.93 0.19 -13.92
C SER A 179 15.19 0.96 -13.51
N LYS A 180 15.25 1.41 -12.25
CA LYS A 180 16.35 2.25 -11.76
C LYS A 180 17.61 1.44 -11.41
N ALA A 181 17.66 0.16 -11.76
CA ALA A 181 18.91 -0.59 -11.85
C ALA A 181 18.91 -1.44 -13.13
N PRO A 182 20.02 -1.46 -13.90
CA PRO A 182 20.27 -2.53 -14.85
C PRO A 182 20.10 -3.88 -14.12
N GLY A 183 19.30 -4.80 -14.66
CA GLY A 183 19.11 -6.13 -14.06
C GLY A 183 17.83 -6.36 -13.25
N LEU A 184 17.03 -5.32 -12.93
CA LEU A 184 15.77 -5.49 -12.21
C LEU A 184 14.57 -5.59 -13.16
N LEU A 185 13.78 -6.65 -12.98
CA LEU A 185 12.50 -6.85 -13.66
C LEU A 185 11.43 -5.95 -13.03
N THR A 186 10.48 -5.51 -13.85
CA THR A 186 9.24 -4.87 -13.38
C THR A 186 8.26 -5.92 -12.88
N GLU A 187 7.27 -5.56 -12.06
CA GLU A 187 6.25 -6.49 -11.53
C GLU A 187 5.54 -7.31 -12.63
N ALA A 188 5.28 -6.71 -13.80
CA ALA A 188 4.71 -7.41 -14.95
C ALA A 188 5.70 -8.41 -15.57
N GLU A 189 6.98 -8.03 -15.67
CA GLU A 189 8.04 -8.91 -16.16
C GLU A 189 8.36 -10.05 -15.18
N GLU A 190 8.32 -9.79 -13.87
CA GLU A 190 8.45 -10.82 -12.83
C GLU A 190 7.30 -11.83 -12.92
N ASN A 191 6.08 -11.36 -13.17
CA ASN A 191 4.94 -12.25 -13.32
C ASN A 191 5.10 -13.17 -14.53
N VAL A 192 5.51 -12.62 -15.67
CA VAL A 192 5.85 -13.41 -16.87
C VAL A 192 7.01 -14.38 -16.57
N ALA A 193 8.07 -13.92 -15.92
CA ALA A 193 9.25 -14.72 -15.60
C ALA A 193 8.92 -15.92 -14.67
N ARG A 194 8.04 -15.72 -13.67
CA ARG A 194 7.55 -16.81 -12.80
C ARG A 194 6.75 -17.87 -13.55
N LEU A 195 5.85 -17.45 -14.43
CA LEU A 195 5.09 -18.42 -15.24
C LEU A 195 6.01 -19.18 -16.21
N VAL A 196 7.10 -18.54 -16.67
CA VAL A 196 8.14 -19.24 -17.43
C VAL A 196 8.89 -20.27 -16.59
N GLN A 197 9.25 -19.93 -15.36
CA GLN A 197 9.89 -20.82 -14.39
C GLN A 197 9.01 -22.06 -14.11
N GLN A 198 7.68 -21.87 -14.07
CA GLN A 198 6.70 -22.95 -13.94
C GLN A 198 6.51 -23.81 -15.21
N GLY A 199 7.26 -23.53 -16.29
CA GLY A 199 7.22 -24.30 -17.52
C GLY A 199 6.10 -23.93 -18.52
N MET A 200 5.31 -22.88 -18.26
CA MET A 200 4.16 -22.53 -19.11
C MET A 200 4.56 -22.00 -20.49
N ARG A 201 3.92 -22.44 -21.57
CA ARG A 201 4.27 -21.94 -22.93
C ARG A 201 3.72 -20.53 -23.15
N ASN A 202 4.26 -19.80 -24.13
CA ASN A 202 3.86 -18.42 -24.39
C ASN A 202 2.34 -18.24 -24.62
N ARG A 203 1.69 -19.22 -25.25
CA ARG A 203 0.22 -19.21 -25.46
C ARG A 203 -0.55 -19.37 -24.14
N ASP A 204 -0.05 -20.19 -23.22
CA ASP A 204 -0.67 -20.43 -21.92
C ASP A 204 -0.45 -19.23 -20.99
N ILE A 205 0.74 -18.64 -21.03
CA ILE A 205 1.05 -17.38 -20.33
C ILE A 205 0.17 -16.25 -20.86
N ALA A 206 0.03 -16.15 -22.18
CA ALA A 206 -0.83 -15.18 -22.83
C ALA A 206 -2.29 -15.33 -22.37
N ALA A 207 -2.80 -16.57 -22.32
CA ALA A 207 -4.15 -16.84 -21.80
C ALA A 207 -4.29 -16.49 -20.31
N ALA A 208 -3.32 -16.88 -19.47
CA ALA A 208 -3.32 -16.63 -18.03
C ALA A 208 -3.24 -15.14 -17.67
N LEU A 209 -2.60 -14.33 -18.52
CA LEU A 209 -2.42 -12.90 -18.32
C LEU A 209 -3.32 -12.03 -19.21
N HIS A 210 -4.24 -12.64 -19.96
CA HIS A 210 -5.12 -11.96 -20.91
C HIS A 210 -4.37 -11.07 -21.93
N TYR A 211 -3.24 -11.57 -22.44
CA TYR A 211 -2.42 -10.94 -23.48
C TYR A 211 -2.40 -11.73 -24.78
N SER A 212 -1.87 -11.13 -25.84
CA SER A 212 -1.56 -11.87 -27.07
C SER A 212 -0.22 -12.64 -26.91
N PRO A 213 -0.02 -13.77 -27.60
CA PRO A 213 1.27 -14.46 -27.64
C PRO A 213 2.43 -13.54 -28.06
N ARG A 214 2.15 -12.62 -28.99
CA ARG A 214 3.11 -11.61 -29.46
C ARG A 214 3.53 -10.64 -28.35
N THR A 215 2.59 -10.27 -27.48
CA THR A 215 2.88 -9.44 -26.29
C THR A 215 3.83 -10.18 -25.34
N ILE A 216 3.64 -11.49 -25.14
CA ILE A 216 4.52 -12.31 -24.29
C ILE A 216 5.94 -12.39 -24.87
N GLU A 217 6.09 -12.52 -26.19
CA GLU A 217 7.42 -12.49 -26.83
C GLU A 217 8.17 -11.18 -26.56
N VAL A 218 7.46 -10.05 -26.62
CA VAL A 218 8.04 -8.74 -26.29
C VAL A 218 8.46 -8.65 -24.82
N TYR A 219 7.66 -9.19 -23.91
CA TYR A 219 8.04 -9.29 -22.50
C TYR A 219 9.31 -10.14 -22.33
N LEU A 220 9.38 -11.31 -22.95
CA LEU A 220 10.53 -12.21 -22.85
C LEU A 220 11.80 -11.59 -23.43
N SER A 221 11.72 -10.92 -24.58
CA SER A 221 12.87 -10.20 -25.16
C SER A 221 13.45 -9.16 -24.19
N ARG A 222 12.58 -8.41 -23.50
CA ARG A 222 13.02 -7.43 -22.48
C ARG A 222 13.60 -8.09 -21.24
N ILE A 223 13.00 -9.19 -20.78
CA ILE A 223 13.49 -9.97 -19.64
C ILE A 223 14.88 -10.54 -19.93
N TYR A 224 15.08 -11.12 -21.12
CA TYR A 224 16.35 -11.66 -21.58
C TYR A 224 17.43 -10.58 -21.62
N ALA A 225 17.13 -9.44 -22.24
CA ALA A 225 18.04 -8.30 -22.28
C ALA A 225 18.38 -7.78 -20.88
N LYS A 226 17.41 -7.73 -19.95
CA LYS A 226 17.62 -7.26 -18.58
C LYS A 226 18.43 -8.22 -17.73
N LEU A 227 18.21 -9.53 -17.87
CA LEU A 227 18.88 -10.54 -17.07
C LEU A 227 20.16 -11.08 -17.71
N HIS A 228 20.52 -10.58 -18.88
CA HIS A 228 21.67 -11.04 -19.67
C HIS A 228 21.62 -12.56 -19.94
N VAL A 229 20.42 -13.08 -20.23
CA VAL A 229 20.21 -14.49 -20.58
C VAL A 229 19.78 -14.60 -22.03
N SER A 230 20.21 -15.67 -22.68
CA SER A 230 19.99 -15.94 -24.11
C SER A 230 18.85 -16.92 -24.38
N SER A 231 18.46 -17.69 -23.36
CA SER A 231 17.47 -18.76 -23.52
C SER A 231 16.47 -18.83 -22.38
N ARG A 232 15.33 -19.45 -22.69
CA ARG A 232 14.27 -19.73 -21.73
C ARG A 232 14.75 -20.64 -20.58
N LEU A 233 15.62 -21.59 -20.90
CA LEU A 233 16.20 -22.50 -19.90
C LEU A 233 17.16 -21.76 -18.97
N GLU A 234 17.97 -20.86 -19.53
CA GLU A 234 18.87 -20.01 -18.76
C GLU A 234 18.11 -19.03 -17.86
N LEU A 235 17.00 -18.46 -18.36
CA LEU A 235 16.09 -17.67 -17.54
C LEU A 235 15.57 -18.47 -16.33
N ALA A 236 15.08 -19.71 -16.54
CA ALA A 236 14.59 -20.54 -15.45
C ALA A 236 15.67 -20.81 -14.39
N ARG A 237 16.89 -21.15 -14.81
CA ARG A 237 18.03 -21.39 -13.91
C ARG A 237 18.41 -20.16 -13.07
N VAL A 238 18.42 -18.98 -13.68
CA VAL A 238 18.73 -17.72 -12.97
C VAL A 238 17.66 -17.40 -11.92
N LEU A 239 16.39 -17.73 -12.20
CA LEU A 239 15.28 -17.54 -11.25
C LEU A 239 15.33 -18.55 -10.10
N ASP A 240 15.66 -19.82 -10.37
CA ASP A 240 15.84 -20.85 -9.35
C ASP A 240 16.97 -20.48 -8.37
N ALA A 241 18.12 -20.01 -8.90
CA ALA A 241 19.25 -19.57 -8.09
C ALA A 241 18.95 -18.34 -7.20
N ARG A 242 17.96 -17.52 -7.58
CA ARG A 242 17.52 -16.35 -6.81
C ARG A 242 16.54 -16.67 -5.68
N GLN A 243 15.88 -17.82 -5.72
CA GLN A 243 14.96 -18.27 -4.65
C GLN A 243 15.67 -19.03 -3.52
N GLN A 244 16.94 -19.39 -3.72
CA GLN A 244 17.77 -20.12 -2.74
C GLN A 244 18.63 -19.18 -1.86
N ARG A 245 18.48 -17.86 -2.00
CA ARG A 245 19.12 -16.82 -1.17
C ARG A 245 18.07 -16.12 -0.33
#